data_AF-A0A365HBM4-F1
#
_entry.id   AF-A0A365HBM4-F1
#
_cell.length_a   1.000
_cell.length_b   1.000
_cell.length_c   1.000
_cell.angle_alpha   90.00
_cell.angle_beta   90.00
_cell.angle_gamma   90.00
#
_symmetry.space_group_name_H-M   'P 1'
#
loop_
_entity.id
_entity.type
_entity.pdbx_description
1 polymer ?
#
loop_
_entity_poly.entity_id
_entity_poly.type
_entity_poly.pdbx_seq_one_letter_code
_entity_poly.pdbx_strand_id
1 'polypeptide(L)'
;MADQRLHRSVPDRARRRAIRAYAARAGVPYSVAARRLALGPGETLADAGRTVHPASPGRDGFLDRRPVEERLLDARRAAEPPRGRAAHLTDRFPPLAGTPFYRGAGRRDALALLYTVVAHEVPGRLPSAAELAPVAGLGEETAVDIACAELDRAARLLLDDLPTGLTDGTGAPGPRIEAALAGGRAHPDPRLREAARSLTAAHGTGPALAGARQILDALLVVADDGHAPGTRVRTLGGRTGAIAGAVWGPYGPPLRYEVLSDDGPARGFADPGDLVVIAPV
;
A
#
# COMPACT_ATOMS: atom_id res chain seq x y z
N MET A 1 -52.82 -37.75 5.52
CA MET A 1 -51.80 -36.72 5.83
C MET A 1 -50.43 -37.38 5.77
N ALA A 2 -49.82 -37.42 4.59
CA ALA A 2 -48.49 -38.00 4.40
C ALA A 2 -47.45 -36.87 4.48
N ASP A 3 -46.57 -37.00 5.47
CA ASP A 3 -45.46 -36.11 5.82
C ASP A 3 -44.44 -36.08 4.66
N GLN A 4 -44.55 -35.08 3.78
CA GLN A 4 -43.54 -34.79 2.75
C GLN A 4 -42.29 -34.21 3.43
N ARG A 5 -41.44 -35.10 3.95
CA ARG A 5 -40.06 -34.77 4.31
C ARG A 5 -39.28 -34.47 3.04
N LEU A 6 -39.26 -33.19 2.68
CA LEU A 6 -38.43 -32.62 1.62
C LEU A 6 -36.97 -33.06 1.79
N HIS A 7 -36.54 -33.98 0.94
CA HIS A 7 -35.15 -34.37 0.75
C HIS A 7 -34.34 -33.18 0.19
N ARG A 8 -33.91 -32.26 1.05
CA ARG A 8 -32.81 -31.32 0.79
C ARG A 8 -31.59 -31.76 1.61
N SER A 9 -30.73 -32.68 1.11
CA SER A 9 -29.49 -32.98 1.87
C SER A 9 -28.31 -33.62 1.14
N VAL A 10 -28.43 -34.05 -0.13
CA VAL A 10 -27.32 -34.72 -0.83
C VAL A 10 -26.21 -33.77 -1.29
N PRO A 11 -26.49 -32.57 -1.84
CA PRO A 11 -25.44 -31.62 -2.23
C PRO A 11 -24.63 -31.13 -1.03
N ASP A 12 -25.27 -30.98 0.13
CA ASP A 12 -24.64 -30.41 1.32
C ASP A 12 -23.67 -31.39 1.99
N ARG A 13 -23.98 -32.70 2.03
CA ARG A 13 -23.06 -33.70 2.58
C ARG A 13 -21.81 -33.88 1.73
N ALA A 14 -21.97 -33.97 0.40
CA ALA A 14 -20.85 -34.08 -0.53
C ALA A 14 -19.94 -32.85 -0.44
N ARG A 15 -20.53 -31.65 -0.39
CA ARG A 15 -19.81 -30.39 -0.20
C ARG A 15 -19.05 -30.37 1.13
N ARG A 16 -19.70 -30.67 2.25
CA ARG A 16 -19.03 -30.72 3.58
C ARG A 16 -17.88 -31.72 3.60
N ARG A 17 -18.01 -32.87 2.94
CA ARG A 17 -16.95 -33.87 2.83
C ARG A 17 -15.77 -33.35 2.00
N ALA A 18 -16.04 -32.69 0.88
CA ALA A 18 -15.01 -32.05 0.06
C ALA A 18 -14.25 -30.97 0.84
N ILE A 19 -14.97 -30.14 1.61
CA ILE A 19 -14.36 -29.12 2.47
C ILE A 19 -13.47 -29.75 3.54
N ARG A 20 -13.94 -30.78 4.25
CA ARG A 20 -13.11 -31.47 5.26
C ARG A 20 -11.88 -32.11 4.64
N ALA A 21 -12.02 -32.77 3.49
CA ALA A 21 -10.91 -33.40 2.79
C ALA A 21 -9.87 -32.37 2.35
N TYR A 22 -10.30 -31.22 1.82
CA TYR A 22 -9.41 -30.12 1.47
C TYR A 22 -8.74 -29.53 2.71
N ALA A 23 -9.50 -29.24 3.77
CA ALA A 23 -8.99 -28.72 5.04
C ALA A 23 -7.86 -29.59 5.61
N ALA A 24 -8.10 -30.91 5.66
CA ALA A 24 -7.12 -31.88 6.13
C ALA A 24 -5.87 -31.93 5.24
N ARG A 25 -6.05 -31.94 3.90
CA ARG A 25 -4.93 -32.00 2.95
C ARG A 25 -4.07 -30.74 2.95
N ALA A 26 -4.70 -29.57 3.07
CA ALA A 26 -4.03 -28.28 3.02
C ALA A 26 -3.56 -27.77 4.39
N GLY A 27 -3.91 -28.46 5.48
CA GLY A 27 -3.56 -28.03 6.85
C GLY A 27 -4.24 -26.73 7.29
N VAL A 28 -5.43 -26.42 6.77
CA VAL A 28 -6.14 -25.15 7.06
C VAL A 28 -7.45 -25.39 7.82
N PRO A 29 -7.95 -24.40 8.58
CA PRO A 29 -9.26 -24.49 9.22
C PRO A 29 -10.39 -24.75 8.22
N TYR A 30 -11.44 -25.44 8.67
CA TYR A 30 -12.60 -25.80 7.84
C TYR A 30 -13.24 -24.58 7.14
N SER A 31 -13.33 -23.44 7.83
CA SER A 31 -13.87 -22.19 7.28
C SER A 31 -13.03 -21.67 6.11
N VAL A 32 -11.69 -21.71 6.22
CA VAL A 32 -10.76 -21.32 5.13
C VAL A 32 -10.92 -22.25 3.93
N ALA A 33 -10.96 -23.57 4.18
CA ALA A 33 -11.21 -24.56 3.12
C ALA A 33 -12.57 -24.35 2.43
N ALA A 34 -13.61 -24.02 3.20
CA ALA A 34 -14.95 -23.75 2.66
C ALA A 34 -14.95 -22.54 1.74
N ARG A 35 -14.23 -21.47 2.12
CA ARG A 35 -14.07 -20.25 1.31
C ARG A 35 -13.31 -20.53 0.02
N ARG A 36 -12.17 -21.23 0.10
CA ARG A 36 -11.35 -21.57 -1.07
C ARG A 36 -12.09 -22.42 -2.11
N LEU A 37 -12.91 -23.38 -1.67
CA LEU A 37 -13.72 -24.20 -2.56
C LEU A 37 -14.96 -23.49 -3.13
N ALA A 38 -15.29 -22.29 -2.66
CA ALA A 38 -16.39 -21.49 -3.18
C ALA A 38 -15.96 -20.47 -4.24
N LEU A 39 -14.65 -20.39 -4.54
CA LEU A 39 -14.09 -19.49 -5.54
C LEU A 39 -14.42 -19.94 -6.96
N GLY A 40 -14.72 -18.98 -7.83
CA GLY A 40 -14.85 -19.19 -9.27
C GLY A 40 -13.49 -19.27 -9.99
N PRO A 41 -13.47 -19.65 -11.28
CA PRO A 41 -12.24 -19.62 -12.09
C PRO A 41 -11.62 -18.22 -12.11
N GLY A 42 -10.33 -18.13 -11.79
CA GLY A 42 -9.58 -16.86 -11.77
C GLY A 42 -9.77 -16.02 -10.50
N GLU A 43 -10.59 -16.47 -9.54
CA GLU A 43 -10.73 -15.83 -8.24
C GLU A 43 -9.68 -16.35 -7.26
N THR A 44 -9.14 -15.45 -6.42
CA THR A 44 -8.20 -15.79 -5.34
C THR A 44 -8.67 -15.11 -4.06
N LEU A 45 -8.44 -15.73 -2.90
CA LEU A 45 -8.65 -15.03 -1.62
C LEU A 45 -7.58 -13.96 -1.47
N ALA A 46 -7.92 -12.81 -0.88
CA ALA A 46 -6.96 -11.74 -0.66
C ALA A 46 -5.92 -12.04 0.43
N ASP A 47 -6.04 -13.20 1.09
CA ASP A 47 -5.02 -13.76 1.98
C ASP A 47 -3.99 -14.64 1.24
N ALA A 48 -4.09 -14.75 -0.09
CA ALA A 48 -3.24 -15.59 -0.91
C ALA A 48 -2.95 -14.98 -2.29
N GLY A 49 -1.68 -14.73 -2.57
CA GLY A 49 -1.20 -14.17 -3.82
C GLY A 49 -1.19 -12.64 -3.79
N ARG A 50 -0.46 -12.03 -4.74
CA ARG A 50 -0.22 -10.58 -4.74
C ARG A 50 -0.83 -9.91 -5.97
N THR A 51 -1.28 -8.66 -5.80
CA THR A 51 -1.56 -7.82 -6.97
C THR A 51 -0.25 -7.50 -7.66
N VAL A 52 -0.09 -7.95 -8.90
CA VAL A 52 0.96 -7.44 -9.78
C VAL A 52 0.46 -6.11 -10.32
N HIS A 53 1.08 -5.01 -9.92
CA HIS A 53 0.72 -3.70 -10.45
C HIS A 53 0.84 -3.70 -11.97
N PRO A 54 -0.12 -3.08 -12.71
CA PRO A 54 0.17 -2.66 -14.06
C PRO A 54 1.33 -1.69 -13.93
N ALA A 55 2.46 -2.14 -14.44
CA ALA A 55 3.66 -1.36 -14.34
C ALA A 55 3.46 -0.05 -15.11
N SER A 56 4.06 1.05 -14.65
CA SER A 56 4.07 2.29 -15.44
C SER A 56 4.40 1.98 -16.90
N PRO A 57 3.85 2.70 -17.89
CA PRO A 57 4.16 2.46 -19.30
C PRO A 57 5.67 2.31 -19.51
N GLY A 58 6.13 1.12 -19.95
CA GLY A 58 7.56 0.78 -20.08
C GLY A 58 8.15 -0.10 -18.97
N ARG A 59 7.40 -0.43 -17.91
CA ARG A 59 7.82 -1.33 -16.83
C ARG A 59 7.18 -2.74 -16.96
N ASP A 60 6.81 -3.17 -18.15
CA ASP A 60 6.04 -4.41 -18.36
C ASP A 60 6.60 -5.62 -17.60
N GLY A 61 5.70 -6.33 -16.90
CA GLY A 61 6.02 -7.32 -15.90
C GLY A 61 6.87 -8.51 -16.38
N PHE A 62 7.53 -9.11 -15.39
CA PHE A 62 8.42 -10.28 -15.40
C PHE A 62 9.88 -10.07 -15.80
N LEU A 63 10.20 -9.12 -16.67
CA LEU A 63 11.58 -8.73 -16.94
C LEU A 63 11.62 -7.22 -16.97
N ASP A 64 12.30 -6.61 -15.99
CA ASP A 64 12.61 -5.19 -16.06
C ASP A 64 13.57 -4.97 -17.24
N ARG A 65 13.00 -4.61 -18.40
CA ARG A 65 13.71 -4.44 -19.68
C ARG A 65 14.36 -3.07 -19.82
N ARG A 66 14.30 -2.22 -18.79
CA ARG A 66 14.94 -0.90 -18.83
C ARG A 66 16.46 -1.05 -18.96
N PRO A 67 17.13 -0.13 -19.67
CA PRO A 67 18.58 -0.06 -19.71
C PRO A 67 19.20 -0.01 -18.31
N VAL A 68 20.40 -0.56 -18.15
CA VAL A 68 21.12 -0.60 -16.85
C VAL A 68 21.29 0.81 -16.29
N GLU A 69 21.59 1.77 -17.14
CA GLU A 69 21.77 3.18 -16.80
C GLU A 69 20.48 3.78 -16.22
N GLU A 70 19.33 3.49 -16.82
CA GLU A 70 18.03 3.96 -16.33
C GLU A 70 17.72 3.37 -14.95
N ARG A 71 17.95 2.07 -14.77
CA ARG A 71 17.76 1.40 -13.46
C ARG A 71 18.69 1.95 -12.38
N LEU A 72 19.96 2.22 -12.72
CA LEU A 72 20.91 2.86 -11.83
C LEU A 72 20.48 4.28 -11.44
N LEU A 73 19.99 5.08 -12.40
CA LEU A 73 19.48 6.43 -12.14
C LEU A 73 18.24 6.39 -11.24
N ASP A 74 17.32 5.46 -11.47
CA ASP A 74 16.11 5.30 -10.66
C ASP A 74 16.44 4.82 -9.24
N ALA A 75 17.34 3.85 -9.09
CA ALA A 75 17.79 3.37 -7.77
C ALA A 75 18.52 4.46 -6.98
N ARG A 76 19.39 5.25 -7.63
CA ARG A 76 20.04 6.41 -7.00
C ARG A 76 19.05 7.47 -6.56
N ARG A 77 18.07 7.80 -7.41
CA ARG A 77 16.98 8.72 -7.05
C ARG A 77 16.17 8.19 -5.85
N ALA A 78 15.85 6.90 -5.84
CA ALA A 78 15.15 6.25 -4.74
C ALA A 78 15.93 6.30 -3.41
N ALA A 79 17.26 6.26 -3.49
CA ALA A 79 18.20 6.30 -2.38
C ALA A 79 18.49 7.71 -1.83
N GLU A 80 17.72 8.72 -2.23
CA GLU A 80 17.87 10.11 -1.76
C GLU A 80 16.63 10.58 -0.98
N PRO A 81 16.28 9.98 0.17
CA PRO A 81 15.22 10.51 1.00
C PRO A 81 15.60 11.92 1.53
N PRO A 82 14.61 12.79 1.79
CA PRO A 82 13.17 12.56 1.64
C PRO A 82 12.65 12.80 0.21
N ARG A 83 13.26 13.72 -0.57
CA ARG A 83 12.69 14.18 -1.86
C ARG A 83 12.87 13.18 -3.01
N GLY A 84 14.04 12.56 -3.12
CA GLY A 84 14.36 11.60 -4.17
C GLY A 84 13.50 10.34 -4.05
N ARG A 85 13.42 9.77 -2.84
CA ARG A 85 12.51 8.65 -2.53
C ARG A 85 11.06 8.97 -2.86
N ALA A 86 10.56 10.14 -2.43
CA ALA A 86 9.19 10.58 -2.72
C ALA A 86 8.92 10.76 -4.22
N ALA A 87 9.89 11.30 -4.97
CA ALA A 87 9.82 11.43 -6.42
C ALA A 87 9.73 10.06 -7.10
N HIS A 88 10.69 9.19 -6.77
CA HIS A 88 10.76 7.83 -7.29
C HIS A 88 9.45 7.06 -7.09
N LEU A 89 8.88 7.08 -5.88
CA LEU A 89 7.62 6.40 -5.61
C LEU A 89 6.43 7.04 -6.36
N THR A 90 6.42 8.37 -6.50
CA THR A 90 5.36 9.05 -7.27
C THR A 90 5.40 8.69 -8.76
N ASP A 91 6.59 8.51 -9.32
CA ASP A 91 6.80 8.09 -10.71
C ASP A 91 6.45 6.61 -10.92
N ARG A 92 6.79 5.77 -9.92
CA ARG A 92 6.48 4.32 -9.92
C ARG A 92 4.99 4.02 -9.79
N PHE A 93 4.23 4.86 -9.09
CA PHE A 93 2.80 4.70 -8.85
C PHE A 93 2.01 5.88 -9.46
N PRO A 94 1.87 5.93 -10.79
CA PRO A 94 1.14 6.99 -11.46
C PRO A 94 -0.37 6.90 -11.17
N PRO A 95 -1.13 8.01 -11.31
CA PRO A 95 -2.57 8.01 -11.14
C PRO A 95 -3.22 7.05 -12.13
N LEU A 96 -4.12 6.20 -11.66
CA LEU A 96 -4.84 5.26 -12.52
C LEU A 96 -5.95 6.01 -13.27
N ALA A 97 -5.87 6.01 -14.60
CA ALA A 97 -6.81 6.72 -15.47
C ALA A 97 -8.26 6.31 -15.18
N GLY A 98 -9.17 7.29 -15.11
CA GLY A 98 -10.59 7.04 -14.81
C GLY A 98 -10.91 6.65 -13.35
N THR A 99 -9.92 6.43 -12.48
CA THR A 99 -10.14 5.97 -11.09
C THR A 99 -9.62 6.98 -10.05
N PRO A 100 -10.11 6.96 -8.80
CA PRO A 100 -9.60 7.86 -7.75
C PRO A 100 -8.20 7.49 -7.22
N PHE A 101 -7.58 6.39 -7.68
CA PHE A 101 -6.37 5.84 -7.08
C PHE A 101 -5.09 6.56 -7.52
N TYR A 102 -4.19 6.75 -6.55
CA TYR A 102 -2.89 7.41 -6.68
C TYR A 102 -2.96 8.86 -7.18
N ARG A 103 -4.13 9.49 -7.03
CA ARG A 103 -4.38 10.88 -7.45
C ARG A 103 -3.86 11.91 -6.44
N GLY A 104 -3.75 13.15 -6.91
CA GLY A 104 -3.35 14.32 -6.12
C GLY A 104 -2.04 14.92 -6.62
N ALA A 105 -2.08 16.19 -7.03
CA ALA A 105 -0.92 16.88 -7.59
C ALA A 105 0.21 17.03 -6.56
N GLY A 106 -0.12 17.26 -5.28
CA GLY A 106 0.83 17.41 -4.18
C GLY A 106 1.30 16.10 -3.54
N ARG A 107 1.09 14.92 -4.15
CA ARG A 107 1.39 13.63 -3.49
C ARG A 107 2.88 13.40 -3.28
N ARG A 108 3.71 13.90 -4.19
CA ARG A 108 5.18 13.89 -4.07
C ARG A 108 5.63 14.71 -2.85
N ASP A 109 5.13 15.93 -2.72
CA ASP A 109 5.47 16.78 -1.59
C ASP A 109 4.91 16.22 -0.28
N ALA A 110 3.71 15.64 -0.30
CA ALA A 110 3.14 14.94 0.85
C ALA A 110 4.03 13.77 1.32
N LEU A 111 4.54 12.92 0.42
CA LEU A 111 5.48 11.85 0.77
C LEU A 111 6.79 12.41 1.34
N ALA A 112 7.37 13.42 0.69
CA ALA A 112 8.61 14.04 1.17
C ALA A 112 8.42 14.70 2.55
N LEU A 113 7.24 15.25 2.82
CA LEU A 113 6.86 15.82 4.10
C LEU A 113 6.75 14.74 5.19
N LEU A 114 6.10 13.61 4.89
CA LEU A 114 6.02 12.47 5.82
C LEU A 114 7.41 11.95 6.17
N TYR A 115 8.30 11.77 5.19
CA TYR A 115 9.68 11.36 5.46
C TYR A 115 10.46 12.40 6.28
N THR A 116 10.19 13.69 6.06
CA THR A 116 10.80 14.77 6.87
C THR A 116 10.31 14.71 8.32
N VAL A 117 9.03 14.43 8.55
CA VAL A 117 8.47 14.23 9.89
C VAL A 117 9.10 13.00 10.56
N VAL A 118 9.20 11.86 9.86
CA VAL A 118 9.87 10.66 10.40
C VAL A 118 11.32 10.96 10.76
N ALA A 119 12.07 11.63 9.88
CA ALA A 119 13.46 12.00 10.13
C ALA A 119 13.62 12.94 11.32
N HIS A 120 12.64 13.80 11.59
CA HIS A 120 12.65 14.70 12.73
C HIS A 120 12.31 13.98 14.05
N GLU A 121 11.26 13.17 14.05
CA GLU A 121 10.74 12.53 15.26
C GLU A 121 11.51 11.28 15.66
N VAL A 122 12.03 10.53 14.66
CA VAL A 122 12.77 9.30 14.86
C VAL A 122 14.00 9.26 13.93
N PRO A 123 15.04 10.08 14.19
CA PRO A 123 16.18 10.24 13.28
C PRO A 123 16.86 8.92 12.88
N GLY A 124 16.87 7.92 13.78
CA GLY A 124 17.44 6.60 13.53
C GLY A 124 16.71 5.75 12.48
N ARG A 125 15.54 6.16 12.00
CA ARG A 125 14.79 5.46 10.93
C ARG A 125 15.10 5.97 9.53
N LEU A 126 15.83 7.07 9.40
CA LEU A 126 16.27 7.57 8.09
C LEU A 126 17.60 6.88 7.73
N PRO A 127 17.66 6.04 6.70
CA PRO A 127 18.91 5.44 6.29
C PRO A 127 19.89 6.53 5.82
N SER A 128 21.14 6.41 6.25
CA SER A 128 22.20 7.33 5.88
C SER A 128 22.57 7.20 4.41
N ALA A 129 23.15 8.26 3.85
CA ALA A 129 23.66 8.23 2.47
C ALA A 129 24.72 7.13 2.26
N ALA A 130 25.53 6.83 3.28
CA ALA A 130 26.55 5.80 3.23
C ALA A 130 25.94 4.39 3.18
N GLU A 131 24.82 4.16 3.87
CA GLU A 131 24.08 2.89 3.82
C GLU A 131 23.38 2.68 2.47
N LEU A 132 22.78 3.73 1.90
CA LEU A 132 22.01 3.63 0.66
C LEU A 132 22.87 3.62 -0.61
N ALA A 133 24.05 4.26 -0.60
CA ALA A 133 24.92 4.33 -1.77
C ALA A 133 25.29 2.95 -2.39
N PRO A 134 25.75 1.94 -1.63
CA PRO A 134 26.08 0.63 -2.21
C PRO A 134 24.83 -0.08 -2.76
N VAL A 135 23.70 0.01 -2.06
CA VAL A 135 22.42 -0.58 -2.48
C VAL A 135 21.95 0.04 -3.80
N ALA A 136 22.01 1.37 -3.91
CA ALA A 136 21.68 2.08 -5.14
C ALA A 136 22.62 1.74 -6.31
N GLY A 137 23.88 1.41 -6.00
CA GLY A 137 24.88 0.97 -6.98
C GLY A 137 24.55 -0.34 -7.68
N LEU A 138 23.64 -1.16 -7.11
CA LEU A 138 23.17 -2.40 -7.73
C LEU A 138 22.21 -2.12 -8.90
N GLY A 139 21.58 -0.95 -8.95
CA GLY A 139 20.51 -0.65 -9.91
C GLY A 139 19.23 -1.46 -9.65
N GLU A 140 19.07 -2.02 -8.43
CA GLU A 140 17.92 -2.80 -8.03
C GLU A 140 17.00 -1.98 -7.13
N GLU A 141 15.85 -1.54 -7.66
CA GLU A 141 14.86 -0.77 -6.88
C GLU A 141 14.39 -1.52 -5.63
N THR A 142 14.20 -2.83 -5.75
CA THR A 142 13.77 -3.68 -4.62
C THR A 142 14.80 -3.68 -3.48
N ALA A 143 16.09 -3.61 -3.78
CA ALA A 143 17.11 -3.52 -2.74
C ALA A 143 16.99 -2.19 -1.98
N VAL A 144 16.71 -1.08 -2.68
CA VAL A 144 16.44 0.22 -2.06
C VAL A 144 15.13 0.21 -1.28
N ASP A 145 14.09 -0.47 -1.77
CA ASP A 145 12.82 -0.64 -1.05
C ASP A 145 13.04 -1.37 0.29
N ILE A 146 13.85 -2.42 0.30
CA ILE A 146 14.19 -3.17 1.52
C ILE A 146 14.95 -2.26 2.50
N ALA A 147 15.94 -1.51 2.02
CA ALA A 147 16.72 -0.60 2.87
C ALA A 147 15.87 0.56 3.44
N CYS A 148 14.83 0.98 2.73
CA CYS A 148 13.89 2.03 3.16
C CYS A 148 12.64 1.51 3.87
N ALA A 149 12.49 0.19 4.07
CA ALA A 149 11.24 -0.40 4.55
C ALA A 149 10.77 0.16 5.90
N GLU A 150 11.69 0.40 6.83
CA GLU A 150 11.34 0.99 8.15
C GLU A 150 10.91 2.46 8.04
N LEU A 151 11.56 3.24 7.18
CA LEU A 151 11.19 4.62 6.88
C LEU A 151 9.80 4.68 6.25
N ASP A 152 9.56 3.84 5.24
CA ASP A 152 8.29 3.75 4.51
C ASP A 152 7.15 3.30 5.42
N ARG A 153 7.40 2.31 6.29
CA ARG A 153 6.45 1.86 7.33
C ARG A 153 6.15 2.97 8.33
N ALA A 154 7.17 3.67 8.83
CA ALA A 154 6.98 4.77 9.78
C ALA A 154 6.17 5.92 9.16
N ALA A 155 6.51 6.32 7.93
CA ALA A 155 5.77 7.34 7.20
C ALA A 155 4.31 6.94 6.97
N ARG A 156 4.06 5.65 6.71
CA ARG A 156 2.69 5.15 6.58
C ARG A 156 1.93 5.24 7.89
N LEU A 157 2.52 4.82 9.02
CA LEU A 157 1.83 4.84 10.32
C LEU A 157 1.48 6.25 10.79
N LEU A 158 2.28 7.27 10.44
CA LEU A 158 1.93 8.68 10.69
C LEU A 158 0.57 9.06 10.11
N LEU A 159 0.16 8.43 8.99
CA LEU A 159 -1.12 8.70 8.34
C LEU A 159 -2.32 8.07 9.07
N ASP A 160 -2.11 7.12 9.98
CA ASP A 160 -3.21 6.59 10.80
C ASP A 160 -3.50 7.51 12.00
N ASP A 161 -2.51 8.32 12.42
CA ASP A 161 -2.62 9.39 13.42
C ASP A 161 -3.14 10.72 12.84
N LEU A 162 -3.65 10.72 11.60
CA LEU A 162 -4.13 11.93 10.93
C LEU A 162 -5.14 12.78 11.74
N PRO A 163 -6.03 12.21 12.57
CA PRO A 163 -6.95 13.01 13.37
C PRO A 163 -6.29 13.94 14.42
N THR A 164 -4.99 13.79 14.74
CA THR A 164 -4.39 14.41 15.93
C THR A 164 -3.17 15.31 15.70
N GLY A 165 -2.72 15.60 14.47
CA GLY A 165 -1.67 16.62 14.33
C GLY A 165 -0.90 16.78 13.03
N LEU A 166 -1.23 16.04 11.96
CA LEU A 166 -0.62 16.29 10.65
C LEU A 166 -1.32 17.40 9.88
N THR A 167 -2.63 17.54 10.02
CA THR A 167 -3.37 18.70 9.51
C THR A 167 -4.27 19.26 10.61
N ASP A 168 -4.56 20.56 10.55
CA ASP A 168 -5.39 21.26 11.53
C ASP A 168 -6.92 21.15 11.25
N GLY A 169 -7.32 20.17 10.42
CA GLY A 169 -8.70 19.99 9.97
C GLY A 169 -9.14 20.92 8.83
N THR A 170 -8.40 22.01 8.57
CA THR A 170 -8.62 22.90 7.41
C THR A 170 -7.81 22.48 6.18
N GLY A 171 -6.97 21.46 6.34
CA GLY A 171 -5.99 21.04 5.35
C GLY A 171 -4.67 21.82 5.44
N ALA A 172 -4.58 22.79 6.35
CA ALA A 172 -3.32 23.43 6.70
C ALA A 172 -2.44 22.49 7.54
N PRO A 173 -1.13 22.76 7.57
CA PRO A 173 -0.16 21.92 8.25
C PRO A 173 -0.41 21.93 9.76
N GLY A 174 -0.44 20.76 10.36
CA GLY A 174 -0.50 20.66 11.81
C GLY A 174 0.87 20.94 12.46
N PRO A 175 0.89 21.12 13.80
CA PRO A 175 2.09 21.52 14.54
C PRO A 175 3.27 20.54 14.38
N ARG A 176 3.00 19.24 14.14
CA ARG A 176 4.06 18.24 13.90
C ARG A 176 4.82 18.52 12.62
N ILE A 177 4.11 18.91 11.56
CA ILE A 177 4.71 19.25 10.28
C ILE A 177 5.53 20.53 10.40
N GLU A 178 4.99 21.54 11.07
CA GLU A 178 5.70 22.80 11.30
C GLU A 178 7.00 22.59 12.08
N ALA A 179 6.94 21.79 13.16
CA ALA A 179 8.10 21.42 13.96
C ALA A 179 9.16 20.67 13.12
N ALA A 180 8.73 19.69 12.32
CA ALA A 180 9.62 18.94 11.44
C ALA A 180 10.28 19.83 10.37
N LEU A 181 9.54 20.76 9.76
CA LEU A 181 10.09 21.71 8.80
C LEU A 181 11.07 22.69 9.48
N ALA A 182 10.75 23.17 10.68
CA ALA A 182 11.66 24.03 11.45
C ALA A 182 12.96 23.30 11.83
N GLY A 183 12.85 22.09 12.37
CA GLY A 183 13.99 21.23 12.69
C GLY A 183 14.82 20.88 11.46
N GLY A 184 14.16 20.54 10.35
CA GLY A 184 14.80 20.25 9.07
C GLY A 184 15.64 21.41 8.53
N ARG A 185 15.16 22.65 8.64
CA ARG A 185 15.93 23.85 8.21
C ARG A 185 17.22 24.06 9.00
N ALA A 186 17.26 23.62 10.26
CA ALA A 186 18.42 23.69 11.15
C ALA A 186 19.29 22.41 11.13
N HIS A 187 18.90 21.39 10.37
CA HIS A 187 19.55 20.07 10.39
C HIS A 187 20.99 20.11 9.85
N PRO A 188 21.96 19.33 10.38
CA PRO A 188 23.33 19.30 9.87
C PRO A 188 23.46 18.71 8.45
N ASP A 189 22.59 17.79 8.05
CA ASP A 189 22.53 17.27 6.68
C ASP A 189 21.98 18.34 5.69
N PRO A 190 22.76 18.76 4.67
CA PRO A 190 22.30 19.70 3.64
C PRO A 190 21.04 19.23 2.88
N ARG A 191 20.86 17.92 2.69
CA ARG A 191 19.71 17.37 1.96
C ARG A 191 18.40 17.61 2.71
N LEU A 192 18.41 17.41 4.03
CA LEU A 192 17.25 17.67 4.88
C LEU A 192 16.96 19.17 5.00
N ARG A 193 17.99 20.02 5.05
CA ARG A 193 17.80 21.48 5.01
C ARG A 193 17.13 21.94 3.72
N GLU A 194 17.63 21.47 2.58
CA GLU A 194 17.07 21.83 1.28
C GLU A 194 15.64 21.30 1.13
N ALA A 195 15.40 20.07 1.55
CA ALA A 195 14.06 19.49 1.56
C ALA A 195 13.07 20.33 2.38
N ALA A 196 13.45 20.71 3.60
CA ALA A 196 12.59 21.52 4.46
C ALA A 196 12.30 22.91 3.87
N ARG A 197 13.30 23.58 3.27
CA ARG A 197 13.11 24.88 2.59
C ARG A 197 12.16 24.76 1.41
N SER A 198 12.43 23.83 0.51
CA SER A 198 11.59 23.58 -0.67
C SER A 198 10.15 23.20 -0.29
N LEU A 199 9.96 22.37 0.74
CA LEU A 199 8.63 21.97 1.22
C LEU A 199 7.88 23.11 1.90
N THR A 200 8.58 23.97 2.64
CA THR A 200 7.98 25.19 3.23
C THR A 200 7.44 26.11 2.14
N ALA A 201 8.15 26.25 1.02
CA ALA A 201 7.72 27.07 -0.11
C ALA A 201 6.53 26.47 -0.88
N ALA A 202 6.45 25.15 -0.98
CA ALA A 202 5.37 24.44 -1.67
C ALA A 202 4.06 24.35 -0.86
N HIS A 203 4.05 24.81 0.39
CA HIS A 203 3.09 24.39 1.40
C HIS A 203 1.67 24.97 1.32
N GLY A 204 1.33 25.73 0.26
CA GLY A 204 0.07 26.47 0.15
C GLY A 204 -1.16 25.69 -0.36
N THR A 205 -1.01 24.44 -0.79
CA THR A 205 -2.11 23.70 -1.49
C THR A 205 -2.73 22.56 -0.69
N GLY A 206 -2.29 22.35 0.56
CA GLY A 206 -2.67 21.20 1.38
C GLY A 206 -2.06 19.89 0.83
N PRO A 207 -1.44 19.05 1.67
CA PRO A 207 -0.78 17.85 1.18
C PRO A 207 -1.82 16.85 0.61
N ALA A 208 -1.53 16.27 -0.56
CA ALA A 208 -2.37 15.23 -1.15
C ALA A 208 -2.15 13.87 -0.45
N LEU A 209 -2.47 13.83 0.85
CA LEU A 209 -2.16 12.72 1.76
C LEU A 209 -2.86 11.42 1.36
N ALA A 210 -4.05 11.49 0.76
CA ALA A 210 -4.75 10.30 0.27
C ALA A 210 -3.95 9.57 -0.82
N GLY A 211 -3.35 10.30 -1.77
CA GLY A 211 -2.50 9.72 -2.80
C GLY A 211 -1.19 9.18 -2.22
N ALA A 212 -0.56 9.92 -1.31
CA ALA A 212 0.64 9.47 -0.60
C ALA A 212 0.39 8.17 0.21
N ARG A 213 -0.75 8.10 0.91
CA ARG A 213 -1.20 6.90 1.63
C ARG A 213 -1.31 5.71 0.70
N GLN A 214 -1.96 5.87 -0.44
CA GLN A 214 -2.14 4.80 -1.42
C GLN A 214 -0.81 4.31 -2.00
N ILE A 215 0.13 5.22 -2.24
CA ILE A 215 1.50 4.87 -2.69
C ILE A 215 2.22 4.03 -1.64
N LEU A 216 2.19 4.44 -0.36
CA LEU A 216 2.82 3.69 0.72
C LEU A 216 2.12 2.34 0.95
N ASP A 217 0.78 2.30 0.88
CA ASP A 217 0.03 1.04 0.95
C ASP A 217 0.45 0.10 -0.17
N ALA A 218 0.50 0.58 -1.42
CA ALA A 218 0.93 -0.19 -2.59
C ALA A 218 2.36 -0.71 -2.46
N LEU A 219 3.29 0.12 -1.99
CA LEU A 219 4.67 -0.27 -1.77
C LEU A 219 4.78 -1.38 -0.71
N LEU A 220 4.12 -1.20 0.44
CA LEU A 220 4.27 -2.09 1.59
C LEU A 220 3.58 -3.44 1.38
N VAL A 221 2.45 -3.50 0.67
CA VAL A 221 1.79 -4.79 0.39
C VAL A 221 2.61 -5.71 -0.50
N VAL A 222 3.54 -5.19 -1.31
CA VAL A 222 4.39 -6.04 -2.18
C VAL A 222 5.27 -6.96 -1.35
N ALA A 223 5.76 -6.51 -0.20
CA ALA A 223 6.63 -7.31 0.67
C ALA A 223 5.87 -8.44 1.39
N ASP A 224 4.56 -8.25 1.60
CA ASP A 224 3.71 -9.16 2.37
C ASP A 224 2.76 -9.99 1.49
N ASP A 225 3.03 -10.08 0.18
CA ASP A 225 2.17 -10.72 -0.82
C ASP A 225 0.70 -10.28 -0.73
N GLY A 226 0.46 -9.00 -0.47
CA GLY A 226 -0.88 -8.42 -0.36
C GLY A 226 -1.39 -7.81 -1.66
N HIS A 227 -2.55 -7.15 -1.55
CA HIS A 227 -3.22 -6.48 -2.65
C HIS A 227 -3.21 -4.96 -2.49
N ALA A 228 -2.81 -4.26 -3.55
CA ALA A 228 -2.64 -2.83 -3.53
C ALA A 228 -3.93 -2.04 -3.79
N PRO A 229 -3.97 -0.74 -3.45
CA PRO A 229 -5.08 0.12 -3.84
C PRO A 229 -5.40 0.06 -5.35
N GLY A 230 -6.68 0.03 -5.68
CA GLY A 230 -7.20 -0.21 -7.03
C GLY A 230 -7.48 -1.67 -7.37
N THR A 231 -6.99 -2.63 -6.57
CA THR A 231 -7.32 -4.06 -6.77
C THR A 231 -8.81 -4.29 -6.63
N ARG A 232 -9.42 -4.91 -7.64
CA ARG A 232 -10.84 -5.24 -7.64
C ARG A 232 -11.11 -6.42 -6.72
N VAL A 233 -12.09 -6.27 -5.86
CA VAL A 233 -12.44 -7.28 -4.85
C VAL A 233 -13.95 -7.44 -4.73
N ARG A 234 -14.34 -8.61 -4.25
CA ARG A 234 -15.69 -8.94 -3.80
C ARG A 234 -15.62 -9.45 -2.37
N THR A 235 -16.44 -8.87 -1.50
CA THR A 235 -16.63 -9.39 -0.13
C THR A 235 -17.35 -10.73 -0.17
N LEU A 236 -17.18 -11.56 0.86
CA LEU A 236 -17.96 -12.81 0.98
C LEU A 236 -19.48 -12.59 1.03
N GLY A 237 -19.91 -11.39 1.47
CA GLY A 237 -21.31 -10.96 1.41
C GLY A 237 -21.81 -10.57 0.01
N GLY A 238 -20.98 -10.71 -1.02
CA GLY A 238 -21.34 -10.48 -2.42
C GLY A 238 -21.11 -9.06 -2.94
N ARG A 239 -20.86 -8.08 -2.06
CA ARG A 239 -20.59 -6.69 -2.47
C ARG A 239 -19.25 -6.58 -3.18
N THR A 240 -19.21 -5.86 -4.30
CA THR A 240 -18.00 -5.61 -5.09
C THR A 240 -17.47 -4.20 -4.86
N GLY A 241 -16.18 -4.03 -5.12
CA GLY A 241 -15.50 -2.76 -4.95
C GLY A 241 -14.03 -2.84 -5.34
N ALA A 242 -13.27 -1.85 -4.87
CA ALA A 242 -11.83 -1.81 -5.02
C ALA A 242 -11.16 -1.49 -3.69
N ILE A 243 -9.98 -2.07 -3.45
CA ILE A 243 -9.16 -1.72 -2.28
C ILE A 243 -8.79 -0.23 -2.40
N ALA A 244 -9.09 0.55 -1.36
CA ALA A 244 -8.80 1.98 -1.28
C ALA A 244 -7.56 2.29 -0.45
N GLY A 245 -7.22 1.40 0.47
CA GLY A 245 -6.08 1.49 1.35
C GLY A 245 -6.01 0.27 2.25
N ALA A 246 -5.02 0.24 3.13
CA ALA A 246 -4.84 -0.83 4.10
C ALA A 246 -4.70 -0.27 5.52
N VAL A 247 -5.01 -1.09 6.52
CA VAL A 247 -4.76 -0.83 7.94
C VAL A 247 -3.57 -1.66 8.35
N TRP A 248 -2.58 -1.02 8.96
CA TRP A 248 -1.29 -1.66 9.27
C TRP A 248 -1.05 -1.75 10.77
N GLY A 249 -0.40 -2.83 11.19
CA GLY A 249 0.32 -2.86 12.45
C GLY A 249 1.72 -2.25 12.31
N PRO A 250 2.51 -2.25 13.40
CA PRO A 250 3.91 -1.81 13.34
C PRO A 250 4.76 -2.70 12.42
N TYR A 251 4.38 -3.98 12.27
CA TYR A 251 5.10 -4.98 11.48
C TYR A 251 4.14 -5.93 10.77
N GLY A 252 4.63 -6.58 9.72
CA GLY A 252 3.93 -7.65 9.01
C GLY A 252 2.83 -7.16 8.05
N PRO A 253 1.94 -8.09 7.62
CA PRO A 253 0.94 -7.84 6.60
C PRO A 253 -0.15 -6.86 7.06
N PRO A 254 -0.98 -6.37 6.12
CA PRO A 254 -2.17 -5.60 6.48
C PRO A 254 -3.08 -6.36 7.45
N LEU A 255 -3.55 -5.65 8.47
CA LEU A 255 -4.56 -6.18 9.40
C LEU A 255 -5.93 -6.22 8.73
N ARG A 256 -6.26 -5.20 7.95
CA ARG A 256 -7.53 -5.03 7.23
C ARG A 256 -7.33 -4.24 5.96
N TYR A 257 -8.23 -4.41 5.01
CA TYR A 257 -8.34 -3.54 3.84
C TYR A 257 -9.52 -2.59 3.98
N GLU A 258 -9.29 -1.35 3.58
CA GLU A 258 -10.35 -0.39 3.29
C GLU A 258 -10.82 -0.63 1.85
N VAL A 259 -12.13 -0.81 1.66
CA VAL A 259 -12.76 -1.11 0.37
C VAL A 259 -13.73 0.01 0.01
N LEU A 260 -13.54 0.58 -1.17
CA LEU A 260 -14.48 1.49 -1.81
C LEU A 260 -15.51 0.66 -2.58
N SER A 261 -16.78 0.74 -2.16
CA SER A 261 -17.89 0.02 -2.78
C SER A 261 -18.18 0.53 -4.20
N ASP A 262 -18.66 -0.35 -5.10
CA ASP A 262 -19.16 0.11 -6.40
C ASP A 262 -20.52 0.79 -6.30
N ASP A 263 -21.35 0.31 -5.35
CA ASP A 263 -22.73 0.79 -5.14
C ASP A 263 -22.81 2.19 -4.50
N GLY A 264 -21.68 2.85 -4.20
CA GLY A 264 -21.67 4.19 -3.65
C GLY A 264 -20.34 4.59 -2.98
N PRO A 265 -20.25 5.83 -2.47
CA PRO A 265 -19.01 6.36 -1.89
C PRO A 265 -18.66 5.76 -0.52
N ALA A 266 -19.44 4.80 -0.03
CA ALA A 266 -19.24 4.20 1.27
C ALA A 266 -17.93 3.39 1.30
N ARG A 267 -17.12 3.67 2.31
CA ARG A 267 -15.91 2.91 2.64
C ARG A 267 -16.26 1.86 3.69
N GLY A 268 -15.89 0.62 3.43
CA GLY A 268 -16.00 -0.48 4.38
C GLY A 268 -14.63 -1.02 4.74
N PHE A 269 -14.51 -1.65 5.92
CA PHE A 269 -13.33 -2.43 6.27
C PHE A 269 -13.64 -3.91 6.14
N ALA A 270 -12.69 -4.66 5.60
CA ALA A 270 -12.76 -6.11 5.49
C ALA A 270 -11.43 -6.73 5.89
N ASP A 271 -11.49 -7.88 6.54
CA ASP A 271 -10.30 -8.67 6.83
C ASP A 271 -9.82 -9.34 5.53
N PRO A 272 -8.51 -9.56 5.32
CA PRO A 272 -8.01 -10.16 4.08
C PRO A 272 -8.70 -11.48 3.71
N GLY A 273 -8.99 -12.33 4.70
CA GLY A 273 -9.67 -13.62 4.50
C GLY A 273 -11.16 -13.51 4.11
N ASP A 274 -11.74 -12.31 4.11
CA ASP A 274 -13.13 -12.03 3.73
C ASP A 274 -13.25 -11.33 2.37
N LEU A 275 -12.12 -11.14 1.68
CA LEU A 275 -12.06 -10.57 0.34
C LEU A 275 -11.66 -11.63 -0.68
N VAL A 276 -12.35 -11.61 -1.81
CA VAL A 276 -12.04 -12.37 -3.01
C VAL A 276 -11.57 -11.38 -4.06
N VAL A 277 -10.35 -11.54 -4.55
CA VAL A 277 -9.84 -10.77 -5.69
C VAL A 277 -10.55 -11.25 -6.94
N ILE A 278 -11.22 -10.32 -7.61
CA ILE A 278 -11.87 -10.53 -8.90
C ILE A 278 -10.94 -9.91 -9.95
N ALA A 279 -10.61 -10.68 -10.99
CA ALA A 279 -9.49 -10.42 -11.92
C ALA A 279 -9.30 -8.92 -12.29
N PRO A 280 -8.04 -8.46 -12.46
CA PRO A 280 -7.78 -7.11 -12.95
C PRO A 280 -8.41 -6.95 -14.34
N VAL A 281 -9.06 -5.79 -14.57
CA VAL A 281 -9.49 -5.37 -15.91
C VAL A 281 -8.26 -5.10 -16.77
#